data_AF-A0A9C6SQL5-F1
#
_entry.id   AF-A0A9C6SQL5-F1
#
_cell.length_a   1.000
_cell.length_b   1.000
_cell.length_c   1.000
_cell.angle_alpha   90.00
_cell.angle_beta   90.00
_cell.angle_gamma   90.00
#
_symmetry.space_group_name_H-M   'P 1'
#
loop_
_entity.id
_entity.type
_entity.pdbx_description
1 polymer ?
#
loop_
_entity_poly.entity_id
_entity_poly.type
_entity_poly.pdbx_seq_one_letter_code
_entity_poly.pdbx_strand_id
1 'polypeptide(L)'
;MMDGMDESSSPLANNGTMEISSPNPLAPTTTTNGSGTATSPDSSSSAPATPAALGENALHVEISDALSEKEKVKFTVHTRTTLPGFSKKDNNVVRQHEEFVWLHDRIEENEDYAGYIIPPCPPRPDFDASREKLQRLGEGEGNMTKEEFKKMKSELEAEYLATFKKTVAMHEVFLRRLASHPVFRIDNHLKVFLEYDQDLCAKPRKKMAIFGGFVKSLGKTTDEILLSATVRDVNDFFENELQFLTEYHGHLREAASRTEKMTQRHKDVGDSHQKISNALTQLSTTEKGNVETFVAKAAEVFERIKNLETRVASDQDLKLGDTLRYYQRDSDAAKALLIRRLRCLAAYETANRNLEKARSKNKDAETAQAEACEKFESMSACGKEELIGFRNRRVAAFKKSLVELSELEIKHAKNQYDYLRQSLLALKEIA
;
A
#
# COMPACT_ATOMS: atom_id res chain seq x y z
N MET A 1 -10.60 -57.55 -40.02
CA MET A 1 -10.01 -56.34 -40.59
C MET A 1 -10.93 -55.21 -40.17
N MET A 2 -10.57 -54.43 -39.14
CA MET A 2 -9.82 -53.15 -39.27
C MET A 2 -10.59 -52.20 -40.21
N ASP A 3 -10.93 -50.95 -39.90
CA ASP A 3 -10.63 -50.00 -38.82
C ASP A 3 -11.65 -48.85 -38.98
N GLY A 4 -11.88 -48.04 -37.94
CA GLY A 4 -12.64 -46.79 -38.07
C GLY A 4 -13.02 -46.17 -36.74
N MET A 5 -12.06 -45.48 -36.12
CA MET A 5 -12.16 -44.78 -34.85
C MET A 5 -13.15 -43.60 -34.87
N ASP A 6 -14.04 -43.57 -33.88
CA ASP A 6 -14.74 -42.37 -33.41
C ASP A 6 -13.81 -41.60 -32.45
N GLU A 7 -13.46 -40.36 -32.78
CA GLU A 7 -12.92 -39.38 -31.82
C GLU A 7 -14.05 -38.45 -31.36
N SER A 8 -14.65 -38.76 -30.21
CA SER A 8 -15.43 -37.80 -29.43
C SER A 8 -14.51 -37.05 -28.47
N SER A 9 -14.19 -35.79 -28.79
CA SER A 9 -13.45 -34.89 -27.92
C SER A 9 -14.41 -34.12 -26.99
N SER A 10 -14.36 -34.46 -25.70
CA SER A 10 -14.94 -33.69 -24.60
C SER A 10 -14.02 -32.52 -24.24
N PRO A 11 -14.50 -31.29 -23.98
CA PRO A 11 -13.67 -30.27 -23.37
C PRO A 11 -13.86 -30.29 -21.85
N LEU A 12 -12.87 -30.87 -21.14
CA LEU A 12 -12.55 -30.55 -19.75
C LEU A 12 -11.63 -29.32 -19.75
N ALA A 13 -12.14 -28.17 -19.32
CA ALA A 13 -11.32 -27.03 -18.92
C ALA A 13 -12.10 -26.17 -17.92
N ASN A 14 -12.15 -26.61 -16.67
CA ASN A 14 -12.56 -25.75 -15.56
C ASN A 14 -11.37 -24.87 -15.21
N ASN A 15 -11.32 -23.66 -15.79
CA ASN A 15 -10.19 -22.75 -15.67
C ASN A 15 -10.30 -21.95 -14.36
N GLY A 16 -9.23 -22.02 -13.56
CA GLY A 16 -9.16 -21.53 -12.18
C GLY A 16 -9.34 -20.03 -12.01
N THR A 17 -10.58 -19.64 -11.70
CA THR A 17 -10.92 -18.32 -11.16
C THR A 17 -10.94 -18.47 -9.64
N MET A 18 -10.02 -17.83 -8.91
CA MET A 18 -10.14 -17.73 -7.45
C MET A 18 -10.91 -16.46 -7.11
N GLU A 19 -12.21 -16.61 -6.84
CA GLU A 19 -12.98 -15.57 -6.17
C GLU A 19 -12.63 -15.60 -4.68
N ILE A 20 -11.84 -14.61 -4.24
CA ILE A 20 -11.61 -14.39 -2.81
C ILE A 20 -12.27 -13.05 -2.46
N SER A 21 -13.54 -13.11 -2.07
CA SER A 21 -14.25 -11.98 -1.49
C SER A 21 -13.61 -11.59 -0.15
N SER A 22 -13.21 -10.34 -0.01
CA SER A 22 -12.72 -9.82 1.28
C SER A 22 -13.91 -9.54 2.22
N PRO A 23 -13.91 -10.00 3.49
CA PRO A 23 -14.83 -9.48 4.48
C PRO A 23 -14.42 -8.05 4.85
N ASN A 24 -15.42 -7.16 4.95
CA ASN A 24 -15.34 -5.73 5.30
C ASN A 24 -14.20 -5.37 6.27
N PRO A 25 -13.46 -4.27 6.05
CA PRO A 25 -12.49 -3.79 7.02
C PRO A 25 -13.18 -3.32 8.30
N LEU A 26 -12.63 -3.74 9.44
CA LEU A 26 -13.08 -3.45 10.80
C LEU A 26 -13.46 -1.96 11.01
N ALA A 27 -14.65 -1.75 11.56
CA ALA A 27 -14.98 -0.51 12.26
C ALA A 27 -14.13 -0.37 13.55
N PRO A 28 -13.71 0.84 13.93
CA PRO A 28 -12.97 1.07 15.17
C PRO A 28 -13.89 0.91 16.39
N THR A 29 -13.54 0.00 17.29
CA THR A 29 -14.22 -0.19 18.58
C THR A 29 -13.82 0.93 19.55
N THR A 30 -14.73 1.83 19.86
CA THR A 30 -14.61 2.77 21.00
C THR A 30 -14.99 2.05 22.29
N THR A 31 -14.03 1.87 23.20
CA THR A 31 -14.27 1.41 24.58
C THR A 31 -14.52 2.62 25.47
N THR A 32 -15.71 2.74 26.06
CA THR A 32 -15.98 3.63 27.20
C THR A 32 -16.44 2.78 28.39
N ASN A 33 -15.78 2.95 29.53
CA ASN A 33 -16.14 2.33 30.81
C ASN A 33 -17.33 3.05 31.45
N GLY A 34 -18.28 2.30 31.99
CA GLY A 34 -19.36 2.81 32.84
C GLY A 34 -20.19 1.68 33.46
N SER A 35 -20.12 1.56 34.79
CA SER A 35 -20.78 0.59 35.67
C SER A 35 -22.31 0.71 35.71
N GLY A 36 -23.03 -0.42 35.85
CA GLY A 36 -24.28 -0.47 36.62
C GLY A 36 -25.46 -1.27 36.05
N THR A 37 -25.69 -2.45 36.66
CA THR A 37 -26.99 -3.12 36.94
C THR A 37 -27.90 -3.66 35.82
N ALA A 38 -28.39 -4.87 36.09
CA ALA A 38 -29.12 -5.79 35.22
C ALA A 38 -30.60 -5.47 35.04
N THR A 39 -31.11 -5.73 33.82
CA THR A 39 -32.41 -6.40 33.54
C THR A 39 -32.53 -6.68 32.04
N SER A 40 -32.85 -7.91 31.66
CA SER A 40 -33.42 -8.29 30.34
C SER A 40 -34.95 -8.09 30.39
N PRO A 41 -35.69 -7.89 29.27
CA PRO A 41 -35.84 -8.90 28.21
C PRO A 41 -36.08 -8.40 26.75
N ASP A 42 -36.06 -9.39 25.86
CA ASP A 42 -36.79 -9.56 24.60
C ASP A 42 -36.40 -8.91 23.24
N SER A 43 -36.61 -9.78 22.25
CA SER A 43 -36.35 -9.79 20.82
C SER A 43 -36.93 -8.64 19.99
N SER A 44 -36.18 -8.17 18.98
CA SER A 44 -36.71 -7.89 17.62
C SER A 44 -35.65 -7.45 16.61
N SER A 45 -35.75 -8.06 15.42
CA SER A 45 -35.36 -7.59 14.07
C SER A 45 -33.99 -6.96 13.82
N SER A 46 -33.17 -7.68 13.07
CA SER A 46 -32.06 -7.16 12.26
C SER A 46 -32.60 -6.29 11.11
N ALA A 47 -32.57 -4.97 11.28
CA ALA A 47 -32.66 -4.03 10.16
C ALA A 47 -31.25 -3.75 9.61
N PRO A 48 -31.07 -3.57 8.29
CA PRO A 48 -29.80 -3.15 7.72
C PRO A 48 -29.49 -1.73 8.17
N ALA A 49 -28.26 -1.49 8.63
CA ALA A 49 -27.80 -0.15 9.01
C ALA A 49 -27.90 0.80 7.82
N THR A 50 -28.74 1.84 7.94
CA THR A 50 -28.79 2.95 7.00
C THR A 50 -27.41 3.61 6.95
N PRO A 51 -26.75 3.74 5.78
CA PRO A 51 -25.43 4.35 5.74
C PRO A 51 -25.56 5.85 6.03
N ALA A 52 -24.67 6.36 6.89
CA ALA A 52 -24.68 7.74 7.37
C ALA A 52 -24.83 8.76 6.23
N ALA A 53 -25.67 9.78 6.44
CA ALA A 53 -25.85 10.87 5.47
C ALA A 53 -24.52 11.59 5.25
N LEU A 54 -24.09 11.71 3.99
CA LEU A 54 -22.90 12.48 3.63
C LEU A 54 -23.15 13.97 3.86
N GLY A 55 -22.13 14.67 4.37
CA GLY A 55 -22.14 16.14 4.46
C GLY A 55 -22.22 16.80 3.08
N GLU A 56 -22.50 18.10 3.06
CA GLU A 56 -22.48 18.90 1.83
C GLU A 56 -21.08 18.92 1.21
N ASN A 57 -20.99 18.88 -0.12
CA ASN A 57 -19.73 18.86 -0.87
C ASN A 57 -18.74 17.79 -0.36
N ALA A 58 -19.20 16.55 -0.18
CA ALA A 58 -18.40 15.40 0.26
C ALA A 58 -18.12 14.45 -0.91
N LEU A 59 -16.92 13.86 -0.93
CA LEU A 59 -16.52 12.80 -1.87
C LEU A 59 -15.88 11.70 -1.04
N HIS A 60 -16.58 10.59 -0.92
CA HIS A 60 -16.12 9.39 -0.23
C HIS A 60 -15.80 8.33 -1.27
N VAL A 61 -14.59 7.77 -1.19
CA VAL A 61 -14.11 6.73 -2.10
C VAL A 61 -13.49 5.61 -1.28
N GLU A 62 -13.87 4.39 -1.60
CA GLU A 62 -13.32 3.16 -1.01
C GLU A 62 -13.25 2.06 -2.07
N ILE A 63 -12.47 1.02 -1.80
CA ILE A 63 -12.46 -0.18 -2.62
C ILE A 63 -13.36 -1.20 -1.92
N SER A 64 -14.59 -1.35 -2.43
CA SER A 64 -15.60 -2.21 -1.82
C SER A 64 -15.32 -3.70 -2.04
N ASP A 65 -14.64 -4.02 -3.14
CA ASP A 65 -14.25 -5.38 -3.49
C ASP A 65 -13.02 -5.36 -4.41
N ALA A 66 -12.31 -6.47 -4.47
CA ALA A 66 -11.25 -6.66 -5.45
C ALA A 66 -11.15 -8.13 -5.87
N LEU A 67 -10.91 -8.35 -7.16
CA LEU A 67 -10.74 -9.66 -7.76
C LEU A 67 -9.30 -9.80 -8.27
N SER A 68 -8.65 -10.90 -7.91
CA SER A 68 -7.35 -11.25 -8.48
C SER A 68 -7.50 -12.29 -9.58
N GLU A 69 -7.22 -11.90 -10.81
CA GLU A 69 -7.17 -12.76 -11.98
C GLU A 69 -5.73 -13.22 -12.24
N LYS A 70 -5.51 -14.12 -13.21
CA LYS A 70 -4.20 -14.74 -13.47
C LYS A 70 -3.06 -13.73 -13.70
N GLU A 71 -3.34 -12.57 -14.30
CA GLU A 71 -2.32 -11.58 -14.65
C GLU A 71 -2.61 -10.18 -14.08
N LYS A 72 -3.78 -9.98 -13.45
CA LYS A 72 -4.28 -8.65 -13.14
C LYS A 72 -5.08 -8.64 -11.84
N VAL A 73 -5.10 -7.49 -11.17
CA VAL A 73 -6.06 -7.22 -10.10
C VAL A 73 -7.06 -6.20 -10.58
N LYS A 74 -8.33 -6.49 -10.35
CA LYS A 74 -9.46 -5.61 -10.60
C LYS A 74 -9.97 -5.10 -9.26
N PHE A 75 -10.09 -3.79 -9.11
CA PHE A 75 -10.56 -3.11 -7.92
C PHE A 75 -11.94 -2.54 -8.20
N THR A 76 -12.94 -2.93 -7.43
CA THR A 76 -14.27 -2.32 -7.46
C THR A 76 -14.22 -1.09 -6.58
N VAL A 77 -14.16 0.08 -7.22
CA VAL A 77 -14.11 1.39 -6.57
C VAL A 77 -15.54 1.87 -6.35
N HIS A 78 -15.92 1.95 -5.08
CA HIS A 78 -17.20 2.50 -4.64
C HIS A 78 -17.03 3.98 -4.33
N THR A 79 -17.86 4.80 -4.96
CA THR A 79 -17.86 6.25 -4.83
C THR A 79 -19.21 6.71 -4.34
N ARG A 80 -19.20 7.50 -3.26
CA ARG A 80 -20.38 8.20 -2.76
C ARG A 80 -20.11 9.68 -2.65
N THR A 81 -20.96 10.52 -3.22
CA THR A 81 -20.68 11.94 -3.31
C THR A 81 -21.92 12.84 -3.30
N THR A 82 -21.72 14.04 -2.75
CA THR A 82 -22.63 15.18 -2.82
C THR A 82 -22.02 16.35 -3.62
N LEU A 83 -20.86 16.14 -4.28
CA LEU A 83 -20.21 17.16 -5.09
C LEU A 83 -21.02 17.46 -6.36
N PRO A 84 -21.10 18.74 -6.77
CA PRO A 84 -21.68 19.09 -8.06
C PRO A 84 -20.80 18.53 -9.18
N GLY A 85 -21.44 18.10 -10.26
CA GLY A 85 -20.77 17.59 -11.46
C GLY A 85 -20.80 16.07 -11.59
N PHE A 86 -20.87 15.30 -10.51
CA PHE A 86 -21.07 13.85 -10.61
C PHE A 86 -22.48 13.52 -11.13
N SER A 87 -22.55 12.60 -12.08
CA SER A 87 -23.77 12.08 -12.69
C SER A 87 -24.52 11.16 -11.70
N LYS A 88 -23.78 10.37 -10.93
CA LYS A 88 -24.33 9.42 -9.94
C LYS A 88 -23.83 9.78 -8.54
N LYS A 89 -24.73 9.82 -7.55
CA LYS A 89 -24.38 10.09 -6.14
C LYS A 89 -23.77 8.88 -5.42
N ASP A 90 -24.03 7.69 -5.92
CA ASP A 90 -23.54 6.41 -5.44
C ASP A 90 -23.25 5.56 -6.68
N ASN A 91 -22.01 5.13 -6.87
CA ASN A 91 -21.56 4.43 -8.08
C ASN A 91 -20.43 3.44 -7.77
N ASN A 92 -20.39 2.35 -8.53
CA ASN A 92 -19.31 1.37 -8.51
C ASN A 92 -18.68 1.26 -9.90
N VAL A 93 -17.36 1.34 -9.98
CA VAL A 93 -16.61 1.11 -11.22
C VAL A 93 -15.48 0.12 -10.97
N VAL A 94 -15.18 -0.71 -11.96
CA VAL A 94 -14.07 -1.66 -11.88
C VAL A 94 -12.83 -1.03 -12.53
N ARG A 95 -11.70 -1.09 -11.83
CA ARG A 95 -10.42 -0.51 -12.27
C ARG A 95 -9.26 -1.48 -12.16
N GLN A 96 -8.31 -1.40 -13.09
CA GLN A 96 -7.06 -2.14 -13.09
C GLN A 96 -5.91 -1.24 -12.62
N HIS A 97 -4.82 -1.84 -12.14
CA HIS A 97 -3.64 -1.11 -11.66
C HIS A 97 -3.12 -0.07 -12.68
N GLU A 98 -3.09 -0.40 -13.96
CA GLU A 98 -2.68 0.50 -15.04
C GLU A 98 -3.53 1.79 -15.13
N GLU A 99 -4.79 1.74 -14.71
CA GLU A 99 -5.66 2.93 -14.70
C GLU A 99 -5.36 3.85 -13.51
N PHE A 100 -4.88 3.31 -12.38
CA PHE A 100 -4.36 4.12 -11.27
C PHE A 100 -3.07 4.84 -11.68
N VAL A 101 -2.19 4.14 -12.41
CA VAL A 101 -0.98 4.74 -13.00
C VAL A 101 -1.36 5.84 -13.99
N TRP A 102 -2.34 5.60 -14.86
CA TRP A 102 -2.84 6.61 -15.79
C TRP A 102 -3.36 7.85 -15.04
N LEU A 103 -4.18 7.66 -14.00
CA LEU A 103 -4.72 8.76 -13.21
C LEU A 103 -3.60 9.57 -12.54
N HIS A 104 -2.65 8.89 -11.91
CA HIS A 104 -1.47 9.52 -11.32
C HIS A 104 -0.69 10.33 -12.37
N ASP A 105 -0.41 9.75 -13.54
CA ASP A 105 0.31 10.42 -14.63
C ASP A 105 -0.44 11.66 -15.13
N ARG A 106 -1.77 11.61 -15.28
CA ARG A 106 -2.58 12.77 -15.69
C ARG A 106 -2.49 13.92 -14.68
N ILE A 107 -2.54 13.59 -13.38
CA ILE A 107 -2.42 14.59 -12.31
C ILE A 107 -0.99 15.14 -12.24
N GLU A 108 0.03 14.30 -12.41
CA GLU A 108 1.44 14.73 -12.40
C GLU A 108 1.85 15.55 -13.63
N GLU A 109 1.22 15.32 -14.78
CA GLU A 109 1.43 16.09 -16.02
C GLU A 109 0.71 17.44 -16.01
N ASN A 110 -0.28 17.65 -15.13
CA ASN A 110 -1.02 18.91 -15.08
C ASN A 110 -0.20 20.03 -14.40
N GLU A 111 0.05 21.12 -15.12
CA GLU A 111 0.82 22.26 -14.63
C GLU A 111 0.15 23.01 -13.47
N ASP A 112 -1.18 23.04 -13.44
CA ASP A 112 -1.95 23.66 -12.35
C ASP A 112 -1.70 22.96 -11.02
N TYR A 113 -1.26 21.69 -11.07
CA TYR A 113 -0.98 20.87 -9.90
C TYR A 113 0.50 20.87 -9.48
N ALA A 114 1.34 21.66 -10.15
CA ALA A 114 2.78 21.67 -9.90
C ALA A 114 3.15 22.07 -8.45
N GLY A 115 2.32 22.93 -7.84
CA GLY A 115 2.47 23.40 -6.45
C GLY A 115 1.99 22.44 -5.37
N TYR A 116 1.46 21.27 -5.71
CA TYR A 116 0.86 20.34 -4.74
C TYR A 116 1.66 19.05 -4.57
N ILE A 117 1.62 18.45 -3.37
CA ILE A 117 2.19 17.13 -3.14
C ILE A 117 1.22 16.09 -3.68
N ILE A 118 1.56 15.53 -4.84
CA ILE A 118 0.76 14.51 -5.52
C ILE A 118 0.99 13.19 -4.78
N PRO A 119 -0.07 12.52 -4.27
CA PRO A 119 0.08 11.25 -3.57
C PRO A 119 0.84 10.22 -4.42
N PRO A 120 1.75 9.43 -3.81
CA PRO A 120 2.55 8.48 -4.57
C PRO A 120 1.65 7.44 -5.25
N CYS A 121 1.97 7.13 -6.51
CA CYS A 121 1.32 6.05 -7.23
C CYS A 121 1.36 4.74 -6.39
N PRO A 122 0.25 4.00 -6.29
CA PRO A 122 0.26 2.69 -5.66
C PRO A 122 1.27 1.77 -6.37
N PRO A 123 1.93 0.85 -5.65
CA PRO A 123 2.89 -0.04 -6.27
C PRO A 123 2.17 -1.08 -7.11
N ARG A 124 2.86 -1.60 -8.12
CA ARG A 124 2.35 -2.72 -8.91
C ARG A 124 2.10 -3.91 -7.98
N PRO A 125 0.91 -4.53 -8.04
CA PRO A 125 0.68 -5.78 -7.32
C PRO A 125 1.65 -6.86 -7.83
N ASP A 126 2.37 -7.50 -6.92
CA ASP A 126 3.27 -8.61 -7.23
C ASP A 126 2.75 -9.87 -6.52
N PHE A 127 2.31 -10.83 -7.33
CA PHE A 127 1.81 -12.13 -6.85
C PHE A 127 2.55 -13.29 -7.49
N ASP A 128 3.62 -13.04 -8.24
CA ASP A 128 4.23 -14.06 -9.09
C ASP A 128 4.85 -15.17 -8.23
N ALA A 129 5.58 -14.79 -7.18
CA ALA A 129 6.16 -15.73 -6.23
C ALA A 129 5.08 -16.59 -5.52
N SER A 130 3.97 -15.97 -5.09
CA SER A 130 2.89 -16.69 -4.41
C SER A 130 2.15 -17.63 -5.37
N ARG A 131 1.91 -17.21 -6.62
CA ARG A 131 1.29 -18.04 -7.67
C ARG A 131 2.17 -19.21 -8.05
N GLU A 132 3.47 -19.00 -8.23
CA GLU A 132 4.44 -20.04 -8.55
C GLU A 132 4.51 -21.10 -7.44
N LYS A 133 4.55 -20.68 -6.16
CA LYS A 133 4.49 -21.59 -5.02
C LYS A 133 3.19 -22.42 -5.02
N LEU A 134 2.05 -21.79 -5.29
CA LEU A 134 0.74 -22.47 -5.33
C LEU A 134 0.66 -23.49 -6.47
N GLN A 135 1.19 -23.14 -7.64
CA GLN A 135 1.25 -24.02 -8.80
C GLN A 135 2.14 -25.23 -8.52
N ARG A 136 3.36 -25.01 -8.01
CA ARG A 136 4.28 -26.09 -7.63
C ARG A 136 3.69 -27.02 -6.58
N LEU A 137 2.94 -26.47 -5.62
CA LEU A 137 2.25 -27.28 -4.63
C LEU A 137 1.23 -28.20 -5.30
N GLY A 138 0.44 -27.68 -6.25
CA GLY A 138 -0.53 -28.47 -7.02
C GLY A 138 0.11 -29.57 -7.87
N GLU A 139 1.25 -29.30 -8.50
CA GLU A 139 2.03 -30.30 -9.25
C GLU A 139 2.57 -31.42 -8.34
N GLY A 140 2.79 -31.13 -7.06
CA GLY A 140 3.28 -32.07 -6.05
C GLY A 140 2.20 -32.78 -5.24
N GLU A 141 0.90 -32.61 -5.55
CA GLU A 141 -0.21 -33.14 -4.75
C GLU A 141 -0.11 -34.66 -4.53
N GLY A 142 0.38 -35.41 -5.52
CA GLY A 142 0.54 -36.87 -5.44
C GLY A 142 1.68 -37.37 -4.55
N ASN A 143 2.59 -36.51 -4.12
CA ASN A 143 3.81 -36.88 -3.38
C ASN A 143 3.72 -36.62 -1.88
N MET A 144 2.57 -36.15 -1.37
CA MET A 144 2.37 -35.82 0.02
C MET A 144 1.01 -36.31 0.52
N THR A 145 0.82 -36.37 1.83
CA THR A 145 -0.48 -36.73 2.39
C THR A 145 -1.52 -35.62 2.12
N LYS A 146 -2.81 -35.99 2.08
CA LYS A 146 -3.90 -35.01 1.91
C LYS A 146 -3.89 -33.92 2.99
N GLU A 147 -3.47 -34.28 4.20
CA GLU A 147 -3.41 -33.37 5.34
C GLU A 147 -2.26 -32.36 5.20
N GLU A 148 -1.08 -32.83 4.80
CA GLU A 148 0.07 -31.96 4.50
C GLU A 148 -0.21 -31.01 3.33
N PHE A 149 -0.82 -31.53 2.25
CA PHE A 149 -1.22 -30.72 1.10
C PHE A 149 -2.19 -29.61 1.52
N LYS A 150 -3.23 -29.96 2.27
CA LYS A 150 -4.22 -29.00 2.76
C LYS A 150 -3.59 -27.92 3.65
N LYS A 151 -2.65 -28.32 4.53
CA LYS A 151 -1.95 -27.39 5.42
C LYS A 151 -1.07 -26.42 4.63
N MET A 152 -0.21 -26.92 3.74
CA MET A 152 0.66 -26.08 2.92
C MET A 152 -0.15 -25.15 1.99
N LYS A 153 -1.24 -25.66 1.40
CA LYS A 153 -2.13 -24.86 0.56
C LYS A 153 -2.74 -23.71 1.36
N SER A 154 -3.26 -23.99 2.55
CA SER A 154 -3.84 -22.96 3.41
C SER A 154 -2.83 -21.90 3.85
N GLU A 155 -1.58 -22.28 4.11
CA GLU A 155 -0.52 -21.32 4.48
C GLU A 155 -0.17 -20.39 3.31
N LEU A 156 -0.05 -20.93 2.09
CA LEU A 156 0.21 -20.14 0.90
C LEU A 156 -0.97 -19.22 0.52
N GLU A 157 -2.21 -19.71 0.64
CA GLU A 157 -3.42 -18.90 0.46
C GLU A 157 -3.48 -17.74 1.46
N ALA A 158 -3.04 -17.95 2.70
CA ALA A 158 -2.95 -16.90 3.70
C ALA A 158 -1.87 -15.85 3.37
N GLU A 159 -0.68 -16.27 2.92
CA GLU A 159 0.39 -15.38 2.44
C GLU A 159 -0.11 -14.54 1.26
N TYR A 160 -0.77 -15.18 0.30
CA TYR A 160 -1.39 -14.52 -0.85
C TYR A 160 -2.42 -13.48 -0.42
N LEU A 161 -3.35 -13.85 0.46
CA LEU A 161 -4.41 -12.96 0.94
C LEU A 161 -3.85 -11.75 1.70
N ALA A 162 -2.77 -11.92 2.46
CA ALA A 162 -2.11 -10.82 3.15
C ALA A 162 -1.53 -9.80 2.15
N THR A 163 -0.81 -10.27 1.13
CA THR A 163 -0.31 -9.43 0.04
C THR A 163 -1.44 -8.74 -0.70
N PHE A 164 -2.53 -9.47 -0.98
CA PHE A 164 -3.70 -8.94 -1.67
C PHE A 164 -4.37 -7.80 -0.91
N LYS A 165 -4.65 -8.00 0.38
CA LYS A 165 -5.22 -6.96 1.26
C LYS A 165 -4.33 -5.73 1.35
N LYS A 166 -3.01 -5.93 1.43
CA LYS A 166 -2.03 -4.84 1.40
C LYS A 166 -2.10 -4.05 0.10
N THR A 167 -2.14 -4.74 -1.04
CA THR A 167 -2.33 -4.09 -2.35
C THR A 167 -3.61 -3.25 -2.39
N VAL A 168 -4.75 -3.81 -1.98
CA VAL A 168 -6.03 -3.10 -1.93
C VAL A 168 -5.93 -1.85 -1.06
N ALA A 169 -5.41 -1.99 0.16
CA ALA A 169 -5.25 -0.86 1.09
C ALA A 169 -4.40 0.27 0.48
N MET A 170 -3.32 -0.06 -0.24
CA MET A 170 -2.45 0.95 -0.87
C MET A 170 -3.14 1.70 -2.01
N HIS A 171 -3.93 1.00 -2.83
CA HIS A 171 -4.71 1.62 -3.92
C HIS A 171 -5.83 2.51 -3.34
N GLU A 172 -6.48 2.05 -2.28
CA GLU A 172 -7.52 2.79 -1.59
C GLU A 172 -6.98 4.07 -0.93
N VAL A 173 -5.82 4.00 -0.26
CA VAL A 173 -5.16 5.17 0.34
C VAL A 173 -4.85 6.22 -0.73
N PHE A 174 -4.37 5.82 -1.91
CA PHE A 174 -4.13 6.74 -3.02
C PHE A 174 -5.41 7.48 -3.43
N LEU A 175 -6.51 6.77 -3.65
CA LEU A 175 -7.79 7.38 -4.03
C LEU A 175 -8.34 8.29 -2.92
N ARG A 176 -8.29 7.86 -1.66
CA ARG A 176 -8.72 8.68 -0.52
C ARG A 176 -7.90 9.94 -0.39
N ARG A 177 -6.59 9.89 -0.65
CA ARG A 177 -5.72 11.08 -0.63
C ARG A 177 -6.17 12.09 -1.68
N LEU A 178 -6.48 11.65 -2.90
CA LEU A 178 -7.03 12.53 -3.96
C LEU A 178 -8.42 13.07 -3.58
N ALA A 179 -9.33 12.20 -3.14
CA ALA A 179 -10.71 12.57 -2.79
C ALA A 179 -10.81 13.54 -1.59
N SER A 180 -9.87 13.44 -0.64
CA SER A 180 -9.80 14.32 0.54
C SER A 180 -9.15 15.68 0.25
N HIS A 181 -8.39 15.80 -0.85
CA HIS A 181 -7.67 17.02 -1.17
C HIS A 181 -8.62 18.05 -1.82
N PRO A 182 -8.69 19.31 -1.33
CA PRO A 182 -9.64 20.31 -1.83
C PRO A 182 -9.58 20.55 -3.35
N VAL A 183 -8.38 20.44 -3.93
CA VAL A 183 -8.13 20.66 -5.36
C VAL A 183 -8.31 19.38 -6.20
N PHE A 184 -7.70 18.25 -5.83
CA PHE A 184 -7.79 17.03 -6.64
C PHE A 184 -9.19 16.42 -6.67
N ARG A 185 -10.00 16.63 -5.63
CA ARG A 185 -11.36 16.06 -5.55
C ARG A 185 -12.33 16.58 -6.61
N ILE A 186 -12.00 17.70 -7.27
CA ILE A 186 -12.77 18.29 -8.38
C ILE A 186 -12.08 18.08 -9.74
N ASP A 187 -10.98 17.30 -9.79
CA ASP A 187 -10.28 17.03 -11.05
C ASP A 187 -11.14 16.20 -12.01
N ASN A 188 -11.07 16.56 -13.29
CA ASN A 188 -11.85 15.91 -14.33
C ASN A 188 -11.39 14.47 -14.59
N HIS A 189 -10.09 14.19 -14.52
CA HIS A 189 -9.58 12.83 -14.74
C HIS A 189 -9.96 11.91 -13.57
N LEU A 190 -9.92 12.41 -12.32
CA LEU A 190 -10.43 11.69 -11.16
C LEU A 190 -11.91 11.40 -11.31
N LYS A 191 -12.71 12.38 -11.72
CA LYS A 191 -14.15 12.17 -11.96
C LYS A 191 -14.39 11.09 -13.02
N VAL A 192 -13.69 11.15 -14.16
CA VAL A 192 -13.76 10.10 -15.20
C VAL A 192 -13.34 8.74 -14.63
N PHE A 193 -12.29 8.71 -13.82
CA PHE A 193 -11.85 7.49 -13.13
C PHE A 193 -12.90 6.92 -12.19
N LEU A 194 -13.75 7.73 -11.56
CA LEU A 194 -14.77 7.28 -10.60
C LEU A 194 -16.15 7.00 -11.23
N GLU A 195 -16.46 7.59 -12.40
CA GLU A 195 -17.80 7.48 -13.02
C GLU A 195 -17.84 6.66 -14.32
N TYR A 196 -16.73 6.54 -15.04
CA TYR A 196 -16.77 5.94 -16.37
C TYR A 196 -16.90 4.41 -16.29
N ASP A 197 -18.04 3.86 -16.69
CA ASP A 197 -18.35 2.45 -16.47
C ASP A 197 -17.54 1.48 -17.37
N GLN A 198 -16.80 1.97 -18.38
CA GLN A 198 -15.96 1.13 -19.26
C GLN A 198 -14.47 1.22 -18.88
N ASP A 199 -13.66 0.31 -19.44
CA ASP A 199 -12.20 0.38 -19.32
C ASP A 199 -11.69 1.70 -19.92
N LEU A 200 -10.84 2.42 -19.17
CA LEU A 200 -10.24 3.69 -19.63
C LEU A 200 -9.23 3.50 -20.77
N CYS A 201 -9.06 2.27 -21.28
CA CYS A 201 -8.13 1.91 -22.34
C CYS A 201 -6.72 2.49 -22.09
N ALA A 202 -6.29 2.48 -20.83
CA ALA A 202 -4.95 2.88 -20.42
C ALA A 202 -3.94 1.88 -21.01
N LYS A 203 -3.60 2.05 -22.30
CA LYS A 203 -2.57 1.23 -22.95
C LYS A 203 -1.28 1.40 -22.14
N PRO A 204 -0.59 0.31 -21.77
CA PRO A 204 0.76 0.42 -21.24
C PRO A 204 1.56 1.29 -22.20
N ARG A 205 2.10 2.43 -21.73
CA ARG A 205 2.99 3.25 -22.56
C ARG A 205 4.11 2.30 -23.04
N LYS A 206 4.12 1.94 -24.32
CA LYS A 206 5.32 1.39 -24.97
C LYS A 206 6.40 2.46 -24.73
N LYS A 207 7.59 2.05 -24.28
CA LYS A 207 8.77 2.93 -24.10
C LYS A 207 9.23 3.68 -25.38
N MET A 208 8.43 3.70 -26.44
CA MET A 208 8.71 4.28 -27.75
C MET A 208 7.70 5.39 -28.07
N ALA A 209 7.85 6.53 -27.38
CA ALA A 209 7.41 7.85 -27.81
C ALA A 209 8.20 8.91 -27.01
N ILE A 210 9.52 8.82 -27.04
CA ILE A 210 10.45 9.88 -26.60
C ILE A 210 10.80 10.68 -27.86
N PHE A 211 9.83 11.44 -28.38
CA PHE A 211 10.10 12.46 -29.39
C PHE A 211 9.03 13.56 -29.26
N GLY A 212 9.34 14.55 -28.42
CA GLY A 212 8.49 15.73 -28.19
C GLY A 212 8.16 15.98 -26.72
N GLY A 213 9.16 16.38 -25.92
CA GLY A 213 8.97 16.94 -24.58
C GLY A 213 9.15 15.96 -23.42
N PHE A 214 10.23 16.18 -22.64
CA PHE A 214 10.46 15.65 -21.28
C PHE A 214 10.69 14.14 -21.11
N VAL A 215 11.95 13.74 -21.24
CA VAL A 215 12.46 12.38 -20.93
C VAL A 215 12.52 12.18 -19.40
N LYS A 216 11.49 11.57 -18.80
CA LYS A 216 11.21 11.66 -17.35
C LYS A 216 11.77 10.55 -16.42
N SER A 217 12.63 9.62 -16.85
CA SER A 217 13.06 8.52 -15.93
C SER A 217 14.55 8.25 -15.78
N LEU A 218 15.42 8.72 -16.69
CA LEU A 218 16.89 8.56 -16.52
C LEU A 218 17.61 9.86 -16.15
N GLY A 219 16.92 11.01 -16.22
CA GLY A 219 17.48 12.33 -15.97
C GLY A 219 17.11 12.97 -14.64
N LYS A 220 16.29 12.33 -13.78
CA LYS A 220 15.80 12.96 -12.53
C LYS A 220 16.97 13.41 -11.65
N THR A 221 17.99 12.58 -11.46
CA THR A 221 19.14 12.90 -10.60
C THR A 221 20.11 13.90 -11.25
N THR A 222 20.36 13.82 -12.56
CA THR A 222 21.30 14.73 -13.23
C THR A 222 20.70 16.13 -13.44
N ASP A 223 19.41 16.21 -13.77
CA ASP A 223 18.68 17.48 -13.90
C ASP A 223 18.43 18.11 -12.52
N GLU A 224 18.11 17.32 -11.49
CA GLU A 224 18.00 17.80 -10.10
C GLU A 224 19.34 18.30 -9.57
N ILE A 225 20.43 17.54 -9.72
CA ILE A 225 21.78 17.95 -9.29
C ILE A 225 22.23 19.18 -10.06
N LEU A 226 22.03 19.21 -11.38
CA LEU A 226 22.37 20.37 -12.21
C LEU A 226 21.57 21.60 -11.81
N LEU A 227 20.26 21.45 -11.61
CA LEU A 227 19.38 22.54 -11.23
C LEU A 227 19.70 23.04 -9.81
N SER A 228 19.96 22.14 -8.85
CA SER A 228 20.40 22.52 -7.50
C SER A 228 21.79 23.15 -7.48
N ALA A 229 22.66 22.81 -8.43
CA ALA A 229 24.00 23.38 -8.55
C ALA A 229 24.02 24.72 -9.30
N THR A 230 23.04 24.98 -10.16
CA THR A 230 23.00 26.17 -11.04
C THR A 230 21.99 27.22 -10.59
N VAL A 231 20.96 26.82 -9.84
CA VAL A 231 19.90 27.70 -9.34
C VAL A 231 19.89 27.58 -7.83
N ARG A 232 20.33 28.66 -7.16
CA ARG A 232 20.31 28.72 -5.70
C ARG A 232 18.99 29.29 -5.25
N ASP A 233 18.28 28.58 -4.38
CA ASP A 233 17.07 29.10 -3.77
C ASP A 233 17.43 30.21 -2.80
N VAL A 234 16.97 31.44 -3.08
CA VAL A 234 17.22 32.60 -2.21
C VAL A 234 16.28 32.58 -1.00
N ASN A 235 15.33 31.64 -0.96
CA ASN A 235 14.40 31.48 0.14
C ASN A 235 14.84 30.38 1.11
N ASP A 236 15.30 30.80 2.29
CA ASP A 236 15.79 29.92 3.36
C ASP A 236 14.80 28.81 3.73
N PHE A 237 13.48 29.03 3.66
CA PHE A 237 12.51 28.01 4.02
C PHE A 237 12.58 26.81 3.07
N PHE A 238 12.64 27.03 1.77
CA PHE A 238 12.62 25.96 0.77
C PHE A 238 13.96 25.25 0.66
N GLU A 239 15.08 25.96 0.82
CA GLU A 239 16.41 25.36 0.90
C GLU A 239 16.49 24.42 2.11
N ASN A 240 16.08 24.89 3.29
CA ASN A 240 16.06 24.08 4.51
C ASN A 240 15.11 22.88 4.41
N GLU A 241 13.92 23.05 3.82
CA GLU A 241 12.97 21.95 3.66
C GLU A 241 13.47 20.90 2.66
N LEU A 242 14.18 21.29 1.59
CA LEU A 242 14.80 20.35 0.65
C LEU A 242 15.90 19.52 1.32
N GLN A 243 16.77 20.18 2.10
CA GLN A 243 17.81 19.51 2.88
C GLN A 243 17.18 18.53 3.88
N PHE A 244 16.19 18.99 4.65
CA PHE A 244 15.46 18.16 5.60
C PHE A 244 14.83 16.94 4.91
N LEU A 245 14.12 17.12 3.80
CA LEU A 245 13.45 16.02 3.09
C LEU A 245 14.45 15.01 2.51
N THR A 246 15.63 15.47 2.11
CA THR A 246 16.70 14.61 1.61
C THR A 246 17.23 13.70 2.70
N GLU A 247 17.55 14.26 3.87
CA GLU A 247 18.00 13.50 5.04
C GLU A 247 16.89 12.58 5.57
N TYR A 248 15.68 13.12 5.72
CA TYR A 248 14.51 12.39 6.17
C TYR A 248 14.19 11.18 5.27
N HIS A 249 14.24 11.36 3.96
CA HIS A 249 14.10 10.26 3.00
C HIS A 249 15.18 9.19 3.19
N GLY A 250 16.44 9.61 3.39
CA GLY A 250 17.56 8.71 3.67
C GLY A 250 17.30 7.86 4.91
N HIS A 251 16.88 8.49 6.01
CA HIS A 251 16.52 7.81 7.26
C HIS A 251 15.34 6.85 7.08
N LEU A 252 14.29 7.24 6.34
CA LEU A 252 13.14 6.37 6.08
C LEU A 252 13.54 5.13 5.28
N ARG A 253 14.34 5.30 4.22
CA ARG A 253 14.84 4.19 3.40
C ARG A 253 15.68 3.22 4.24
N GLU A 254 16.57 3.74 5.07
CA GLU A 254 17.39 2.92 5.95
C GLU A 254 16.54 2.18 7.00
N ALA A 255 15.61 2.88 7.64
CA ALA A 255 14.69 2.30 8.61
C ALA A 255 13.84 1.19 7.97
N ALA A 256 13.28 1.41 6.78
CA ALA A 256 12.51 0.41 6.05
C ALA A 256 13.34 -0.86 5.76
N SER A 257 14.61 -0.69 5.34
CA SER A 257 15.53 -1.82 5.13
C SER A 257 15.87 -2.55 6.43
N ARG A 258 16.04 -1.83 7.54
CA ARG A 258 16.28 -2.43 8.86
C ARG A 258 15.06 -3.21 9.36
N THR A 259 13.85 -2.71 9.14
CA THR A 259 12.60 -3.41 9.45
C THR A 259 12.46 -4.69 8.62
N GLU A 260 12.77 -4.65 7.33
CA GLU A 260 12.77 -5.86 6.50
C GLU A 260 13.73 -6.92 7.04
N LYS A 261 14.97 -6.53 7.38
CA LYS A 261 15.94 -7.44 8.00
C LYS A 261 15.43 -8.02 9.32
N MET A 262 14.81 -7.21 10.17
CA MET A 262 14.20 -7.66 11.43
C MET A 262 13.12 -8.71 11.17
N THR A 263 12.20 -8.46 10.24
CA THR A 263 11.13 -9.41 9.89
C THR A 263 11.69 -10.71 9.30
N GLN A 264 12.80 -10.64 8.55
CA GLN A 264 13.51 -11.81 8.07
C GLN A 264 14.14 -12.60 9.23
N ARG A 265 14.71 -11.93 10.24
CA ARG A 265 15.24 -12.63 11.42
C ARG A 265 14.17 -13.36 12.21
N HIS A 266 12.98 -12.77 12.37
CA HIS A 266 11.84 -13.49 12.96
C HIS A 266 11.48 -14.75 12.15
N LYS A 267 11.52 -14.69 10.82
CA LYS A 267 11.32 -15.88 9.97
C LYS A 267 12.42 -16.93 10.19
N ASP A 268 13.68 -16.52 10.22
CA ASP A 268 14.82 -17.42 10.47
C ASP A 268 14.69 -18.13 11.85
N VAL A 269 14.22 -17.42 12.87
CA VAL A 269 13.92 -17.98 14.22
C VAL A 269 12.73 -18.94 14.15
N GLY A 270 11.66 -18.57 13.45
CA GLY A 270 10.52 -19.44 13.19
C GLY A 270 10.94 -20.76 12.52
N ASP A 271 11.77 -20.70 11.48
CA ASP A 271 12.30 -21.87 10.78
C ASP A 271 13.16 -22.75 11.70
N SER A 272 13.91 -22.14 12.62
CA SER A 272 14.68 -22.86 13.62
C SER A 272 13.78 -23.61 14.60
N HIS A 273 12.70 -22.99 15.09
CA HIS A 273 11.68 -23.66 15.89
C HIS A 273 11.00 -24.80 15.11
N GLN A 274 10.71 -24.62 13.81
CA GLN A 274 10.13 -25.67 12.99
C GLN A 274 11.07 -26.88 12.85
N LYS A 275 12.37 -26.64 12.67
CA LYS A 275 13.37 -27.73 12.60
C LYS A 275 13.44 -28.51 13.91
N ILE A 276 13.42 -27.82 15.05
CA ILE A 276 13.38 -28.46 16.37
C ILE A 276 12.10 -29.29 16.52
N SER A 277 10.95 -28.71 16.18
CA SER A 277 9.67 -29.42 16.21
C SER A 277 9.71 -30.70 15.39
N ASN A 278 10.18 -30.64 14.14
CA ASN A 278 10.27 -31.80 13.26
C ASN A 278 11.20 -32.89 13.83
N ALA A 279 12.36 -32.49 14.39
CA ALA A 279 13.30 -33.44 15.00
C ALA A 279 12.70 -34.12 16.24
N LEU A 280 11.96 -33.38 17.07
CA LEU A 280 11.25 -33.94 18.22
C LEU A 280 10.12 -34.89 17.76
N THR A 281 9.34 -34.53 16.75
CA THR A 281 8.31 -35.42 16.18
C THR A 281 8.92 -36.72 15.66
N GLN A 282 10.09 -36.68 15.03
CA GLN A 282 10.79 -37.89 14.60
C GLN A 282 11.24 -38.73 15.80
N LEU A 283 11.82 -38.08 16.81
CA LEU A 283 12.26 -38.77 18.03
C LEU A 283 11.09 -39.45 18.76
N SER A 284 9.92 -38.82 18.84
CA SER A 284 8.75 -39.41 19.50
C SER A 284 8.30 -40.72 18.83
N THR A 285 8.54 -40.91 17.53
CA THR A 285 8.21 -42.19 16.86
C THR A 285 9.13 -43.35 17.24
N THR A 286 10.30 -43.06 17.83
CA THR A 286 11.30 -44.06 18.21
C THR A 286 11.24 -44.39 19.69
N GLU A 287 10.91 -43.39 20.51
CA GLU A 287 10.76 -43.53 21.97
C GLU A 287 9.47 -44.26 22.36
N LYS A 288 9.37 -44.68 23.62
CA LYS A 288 8.16 -45.36 24.15
C LYS A 288 7.80 -44.84 25.54
N GLY A 289 6.53 -44.99 25.90
CA GLY A 289 6.02 -44.65 27.23
C GLY A 289 5.97 -43.14 27.45
N ASN A 290 6.31 -42.66 28.65
CA ASN A 290 6.17 -41.23 28.97
C ASN A 290 7.08 -40.32 28.12
N VAL A 291 8.24 -40.83 27.69
CA VAL A 291 9.18 -40.07 26.86
C VAL A 291 8.59 -39.75 25.48
N GLU A 292 7.90 -40.72 24.86
CA GLU A 292 7.18 -40.52 23.60
C GLU A 292 6.19 -39.36 23.71
N THR A 293 5.30 -39.41 24.70
CA THR A 293 4.29 -38.36 24.93
C THR A 293 4.92 -37.01 25.25
N PHE A 294 5.98 -36.99 26.07
CA PHE A 294 6.69 -35.75 26.42
C PHE A 294 7.33 -35.10 25.20
N VAL A 295 8.05 -35.88 24.38
CA VAL A 295 8.75 -35.41 23.20
C VAL A 295 7.76 -34.97 22.12
N ALA A 296 6.67 -35.72 21.91
CA ALA A 296 5.60 -35.33 21.01
C ALA A 296 4.97 -34.00 21.45
N LYS A 297 4.72 -33.83 22.76
CA LYS A 297 4.19 -32.58 23.28
C LYS A 297 5.16 -31.41 23.12
N ALA A 298 6.45 -31.64 23.35
CA ALA A 298 7.48 -30.62 23.13
C ALA A 298 7.55 -30.21 21.64
N ALA A 299 7.38 -31.15 20.71
CA ALA A 299 7.32 -30.87 19.28
C ALA A 299 6.17 -29.91 18.93
N GLU A 300 4.96 -30.16 19.45
CA GLU A 300 3.80 -29.27 19.27
C GLU A 300 4.07 -27.87 19.83
N VAL A 301 4.76 -27.77 20.97
CA VAL A 301 5.11 -26.50 21.60
C VAL A 301 5.99 -25.66 20.68
N PHE A 302 7.04 -26.25 20.10
CA PHE A 302 7.91 -25.55 19.16
C PHE A 302 7.19 -25.15 17.87
N GLU A 303 6.31 -26.00 17.33
CA GLU A 303 5.49 -25.65 16.16
C GLU A 303 4.60 -24.43 16.46
N ARG A 304 4.00 -24.39 17.66
CA ARG A 304 3.16 -23.27 18.05
C ARG A 304 3.98 -22.00 18.28
N ILE A 305 5.16 -22.08 18.89
CA ILE A 305 6.07 -20.92 19.05
C ILE A 305 6.48 -20.38 17.67
N LYS A 306 6.79 -21.24 16.69
CA LYS A 306 7.05 -20.82 15.30
C LYS A 306 5.91 -19.97 14.73
N ASN A 307 4.66 -20.38 14.97
CA ASN A 307 3.49 -19.66 14.48
C ASN A 307 3.29 -18.31 15.20
N LEU A 308 3.64 -18.23 16.49
CA LEU A 308 3.65 -16.96 17.23
C LEU A 308 4.71 -16.00 16.68
N GLU A 309 5.91 -16.50 16.43
CA GLU A 309 7.05 -15.73 15.89
C GLU A 309 6.72 -15.16 14.50
N THR A 310 6.14 -16.00 13.63
CA THR A 310 5.72 -15.60 12.28
C THR A 310 4.66 -14.48 12.33
N ARG A 311 3.77 -14.53 13.32
CA ARG A 311 2.75 -13.51 13.53
C ARG A 311 3.36 -12.19 13.99
N VAL A 312 4.31 -12.22 14.92
CA VAL A 312 5.08 -11.02 15.36
C VAL A 312 5.71 -10.35 14.14
N ALA A 313 6.41 -11.12 13.30
CA ALA A 313 7.04 -10.60 12.08
C ALA A 313 6.03 -9.89 11.16
N SER A 314 4.87 -10.51 10.94
CA SER A 314 3.84 -10.01 10.04
C SER A 314 3.19 -8.73 10.56
N ASP A 315 2.85 -8.70 11.86
CA ASP A 315 2.21 -7.55 12.49
C ASP A 315 3.18 -6.35 12.59
N GLN A 316 4.47 -6.61 12.87
CA GLN A 316 5.50 -5.57 12.85
C GLN A 316 5.76 -5.01 11.44
N ASP A 317 5.83 -5.85 10.39
CA ASP A 317 5.96 -5.35 9.02
C ASP A 317 4.74 -4.52 8.60
N LEU A 318 3.54 -4.96 8.99
CA LEU A 318 2.30 -4.24 8.70
C LEU A 318 2.24 -2.87 9.39
N LYS A 319 2.62 -2.77 10.66
CA LYS A 319 2.51 -1.49 11.38
C LYS A 319 3.68 -0.56 11.13
N LEU A 320 4.90 -1.07 11.14
CA LEU A 320 6.11 -0.25 11.01
C LEU A 320 6.59 -0.19 9.56
N GLY A 321 6.76 -1.37 8.92
CA GLY A 321 7.32 -1.48 7.57
C GLY A 321 6.47 -0.74 6.54
N ASP A 322 5.15 -0.93 6.54
CA ASP A 322 4.26 -0.25 5.59
C ASP A 322 4.21 1.26 5.79
N THR A 323 4.20 1.72 7.05
CA THR A 323 4.24 3.16 7.35
C THR A 323 5.53 3.79 6.84
N LEU A 324 6.68 3.15 7.08
CA LEU A 324 7.99 3.63 6.59
C LEU A 324 8.04 3.67 5.06
N ARG A 325 7.62 2.58 4.37
CA ARG A 325 7.62 2.50 2.91
C ARG A 325 6.63 3.47 2.25
N TYR A 326 5.50 3.74 2.89
CA TYR A 326 4.57 4.77 2.42
C TYR A 326 5.21 6.16 2.51
N TYR A 327 5.70 6.56 3.69
CA TYR A 327 6.29 7.88 3.85
C TYR A 327 7.62 8.08 3.13
N GLN A 328 8.34 7.00 2.81
CA GLN A 328 9.50 7.07 1.93
C GLN A 328 9.06 7.58 0.54
N ARG A 329 8.00 7.00 -0.03
CA ARG A 329 7.46 7.44 -1.33
C ARG A 329 6.76 8.80 -1.27
N ASP A 330 6.05 9.08 -0.18
CA ASP A 330 5.40 10.39 0.03
C ASP A 330 6.45 11.51 0.21
N SER A 331 7.63 11.19 0.80
CA SER A 331 8.77 12.12 0.87
C SER A 331 9.40 12.37 -0.51
N ASP A 332 9.41 11.39 -1.40
CA ASP A 332 9.82 11.60 -2.80
C ASP A 332 8.85 12.52 -3.54
N ALA A 333 7.55 12.38 -3.30
CA ALA A 333 6.55 13.29 -3.85
C ALA A 333 6.71 14.73 -3.33
N ALA A 334 7.05 14.90 -2.04
CA ALA A 334 7.34 16.21 -1.46
C ALA A 334 8.61 16.84 -2.07
N LYS A 335 9.69 16.05 -2.26
CA LYS A 335 10.89 16.51 -2.98
C LYS A 335 10.57 16.88 -4.44
N ALA A 336 9.74 16.11 -5.13
CA ALA A 336 9.33 16.40 -6.50
C ALA A 336 8.63 17.77 -6.63
N LEU A 337 7.82 18.17 -5.65
CA LEU A 337 7.24 19.51 -5.57
C LEU A 337 8.34 20.59 -5.49
N LEU A 338 9.33 20.41 -4.61
CA LEU A 338 10.43 21.38 -4.46
C LEU A 338 11.25 21.52 -5.75
N ILE A 339 11.51 20.39 -6.44
CA ILE A 339 12.20 20.39 -7.74
C ILE A 339 11.37 21.12 -8.79
N ARG A 340 10.06 20.87 -8.87
CA ARG A 340 9.18 21.63 -9.77
C ARG A 340 9.26 23.13 -9.46
N ARG A 341 9.31 23.51 -8.18
CA ARG A 341 9.36 24.91 -7.76
C ARG A 341 10.67 25.56 -8.20
N LEU A 342 11.78 24.84 -8.02
CA LEU A 342 13.09 25.29 -8.48
C LEU A 342 13.12 25.50 -10.01
N ARG A 343 12.41 24.68 -10.78
CA ARG A 343 12.26 24.90 -12.24
C ARG A 343 11.49 26.18 -12.56
N CYS A 344 10.45 26.51 -11.78
CA CYS A 344 9.73 27.77 -11.94
C CYS A 344 10.61 28.98 -11.60
N LEU A 345 11.45 28.88 -10.56
CA LEU A 345 12.45 29.89 -10.24
C LEU A 345 13.43 30.10 -11.40
N ALA A 346 13.98 29.01 -11.95
CA ALA A 346 14.90 29.05 -13.09
C ALA A 346 14.26 29.70 -14.33
N ALA A 347 13.00 29.37 -14.61
CA ALA A 347 12.23 29.97 -15.70
C ALA A 347 12.02 31.47 -15.48
N TYR A 348 11.66 31.88 -14.25
CA TYR A 348 11.52 33.28 -13.87
C TYR A 348 12.82 34.07 -14.01
N GLU A 349 13.96 33.56 -13.51
CA GLU A 349 15.27 34.20 -13.66
C GLU A 349 15.69 34.32 -15.13
N THR A 350 15.33 33.33 -15.95
CA THR A 350 15.59 33.35 -17.39
C THR A 350 14.74 34.41 -18.08
N ALA A 351 13.45 34.48 -17.75
CA ALA A 351 12.55 35.52 -18.27
C ALA A 351 13.01 36.92 -17.85
N ASN A 352 13.48 37.09 -16.61
CA ASN A 352 14.04 38.35 -16.13
C ASN A 352 15.29 38.78 -16.90
N ARG A 353 16.25 37.86 -17.12
CA ARG A 353 17.43 38.12 -17.96
C ARG A 353 17.07 38.45 -19.41
N ASN A 354 16.02 37.81 -19.96
CA ASN A 354 15.55 38.10 -21.31
C ASN A 354 14.88 39.47 -21.40
N LEU A 355 14.13 39.88 -20.38
CA LEU A 355 13.55 41.21 -20.28
C LEU A 355 14.62 42.31 -20.26
N GLU A 356 15.68 42.15 -19.48
CA GLU A 356 16.82 43.09 -19.47
C GLU A 356 17.47 43.23 -20.86
N LYS A 357 17.64 42.12 -21.58
CA LYS A 357 18.15 42.10 -22.96
C LYS A 357 17.17 42.69 -23.97
N ALA A 358 15.86 42.54 -23.77
CA ALA A 358 14.83 43.11 -24.64
C ALA A 358 14.73 44.62 -24.46
N ARG A 359 14.79 45.09 -23.21
CA ARG A 359 14.84 46.52 -22.85
C ARG A 359 16.02 47.24 -23.51
N SER A 360 17.21 46.64 -23.50
CA SER A 360 18.38 47.20 -24.22
C SER A 360 18.23 47.25 -25.76
N LYS A 361 17.19 46.61 -26.32
CA LYS A 361 16.88 46.59 -27.76
C LYS A 361 15.53 47.25 -28.08
N ASN A 362 14.92 47.99 -27.15
CA ASN A 362 13.57 48.58 -27.28
C ASN A 362 12.49 47.58 -27.72
N LYS A 363 12.58 46.32 -27.27
CA LYS A 363 11.55 45.30 -27.48
C LYS A 363 10.80 45.06 -26.18
N ASP A 364 9.49 44.81 -26.29
CA ASP A 364 8.66 44.43 -25.16
C ASP A 364 8.78 42.93 -24.86
N ALA A 365 9.03 42.60 -23.60
CA ALA A 365 9.07 41.24 -23.07
C ALA A 365 8.50 41.20 -21.64
N GLU A 366 7.74 42.22 -21.24
CA GLU A 366 7.26 42.38 -19.84
C GLU A 366 6.22 41.32 -19.48
N THR A 367 5.35 40.95 -20.43
CA THR A 367 4.32 39.92 -20.22
C THR A 367 4.90 38.56 -19.82
N ALA A 368 5.92 38.09 -20.53
CA ALA A 368 6.51 36.78 -20.26
C ALA A 368 7.23 36.71 -18.90
N GLN A 369 7.81 37.83 -18.45
CA GLN A 369 8.41 37.91 -17.12
C GLN A 369 7.34 37.96 -16.04
N ALA A 370 6.25 38.70 -16.25
CA ALA A 370 5.13 38.79 -15.32
C ALA A 370 4.45 37.43 -15.11
N GLU A 371 4.16 36.70 -16.19
CA GLU A 371 3.58 35.34 -16.13
C GLU A 371 4.48 34.35 -15.38
N ALA A 372 5.79 34.39 -15.63
CA ALA A 372 6.74 33.53 -14.93
C ALA A 372 6.86 33.87 -13.44
N CYS A 373 6.77 35.17 -13.09
CA CYS A 373 6.75 35.65 -11.71
C CYS A 373 5.52 35.14 -10.97
N GLU A 374 4.33 35.38 -11.53
CA GLU A 374 3.05 34.98 -10.95
C GLU A 374 2.99 33.47 -10.72
N LYS A 375 3.43 32.68 -11.71
CA LYS A 375 3.51 31.22 -11.59
C LYS A 375 4.44 30.79 -10.46
N PHE A 376 5.63 31.38 -10.36
CA PHE A 376 6.58 31.06 -9.29
C PHE A 376 6.06 31.44 -7.89
N GLU A 377 5.42 32.61 -7.76
CA GLU A 377 4.85 33.08 -6.49
C GLU A 377 3.68 32.21 -6.03
N SER A 378 2.72 31.96 -6.92
CA SER A 378 1.57 31.08 -6.65
C SER A 378 2.02 29.68 -6.22
N MET A 379 2.99 29.13 -6.94
CA MET A 379 3.52 27.81 -6.64
C MET A 379 4.32 27.75 -5.34
N SER A 380 5.00 28.85 -5.00
CA SER A 380 5.68 28.99 -3.70
C SER A 380 4.68 29.05 -2.55
N ALA A 381 3.62 29.84 -2.69
CA ALA A 381 2.57 29.95 -1.66
C ALA A 381 1.90 28.59 -1.42
N CYS A 382 1.42 27.95 -2.49
CA CYS A 382 0.81 26.63 -2.44
C CYS A 382 1.77 25.56 -1.88
N GLY A 383 3.03 25.55 -2.36
CA GLY A 383 4.00 24.56 -1.94
C GLY A 383 4.33 24.65 -0.45
N LYS A 384 4.38 25.86 0.12
CA LYS A 384 4.59 26.06 1.55
C LYS A 384 3.46 25.45 2.38
N GLU A 385 2.21 25.68 2.00
CA GLU A 385 1.04 25.09 2.69
C GLU A 385 1.06 23.56 2.61
N GLU A 386 1.38 22.99 1.46
CA GLU A 386 1.46 21.54 1.29
C GLU A 386 2.58 20.89 2.10
N LEU A 387 3.74 21.54 2.23
CA LEU A 387 4.85 21.04 3.06
C LEU A 387 4.49 21.04 4.56
N ILE A 388 3.77 22.08 5.02
CA ILE A 388 3.22 22.11 6.38
C ILE A 388 2.18 20.99 6.57
N GLY A 389 1.28 20.82 5.60
CA GLY A 389 0.30 19.73 5.59
C GLY A 389 0.97 18.35 5.63
N PHE A 390 2.02 18.13 4.84
CA PHE A 390 2.83 16.92 4.84
C PHE A 390 3.44 16.64 6.21
N ARG A 391 4.04 17.65 6.85
CA ARG A 391 4.57 17.54 8.22
C ARG A 391 3.50 17.10 9.21
N ASN A 392 2.32 17.73 9.18
CA ASN A 392 1.23 17.38 10.10
C ASN A 392 0.73 15.95 9.88
N ARG A 393 0.53 15.56 8.61
CA ARG A 393 0.09 14.21 8.23
C ARG A 393 1.10 13.15 8.66
N ARG A 394 2.40 13.34 8.36
CA ARG A 394 3.44 12.35 8.71
C ARG A 394 3.58 12.17 10.22
N VAL A 395 3.56 13.25 11.00
CA VAL A 395 3.66 13.17 12.47
C VAL A 395 2.47 12.41 13.06
N ALA A 396 1.25 12.70 12.60
CA ALA A 396 0.06 12.01 13.06
C ALA A 396 0.09 10.51 12.73
N ALA A 397 0.49 10.16 11.51
CA ALA A 397 0.54 8.77 11.07
C ALA A 397 1.63 7.95 11.79
N PHE A 398 2.84 8.50 11.94
CA PHE A 398 3.90 7.82 12.70
C PHE A 398 3.52 7.67 14.17
N LYS A 399 2.93 8.70 14.79
CA LYS A 399 2.42 8.58 16.16
C LYS A 399 1.42 7.44 16.30
N LYS A 400 0.42 7.38 15.41
CA LYS A 400 -0.58 6.31 15.41
C LYS A 400 0.06 4.93 15.22
N SER A 401 0.89 4.78 14.18
CA SER A 401 1.58 3.53 13.85
C SER A 401 2.46 3.03 15.00
N LEU A 402 3.24 3.89 15.64
CA LEU A 402 4.12 3.51 16.75
C LEU A 402 3.34 3.10 18.00
N VAL A 403 2.24 3.80 18.32
CA VAL A 403 1.36 3.41 19.43
C VAL A 403 0.75 2.03 19.17
N GLU A 404 0.16 1.84 17.99
CA GLU A 404 -0.43 0.54 17.60
C GLU A 404 0.62 -0.59 17.60
N LEU A 405 1.85 -0.30 17.17
CA LEU A 405 2.96 -1.25 17.22
C LEU A 405 3.29 -1.65 18.66
N SER A 406 3.46 -0.68 19.56
CA SER A 406 3.77 -0.96 20.97
C SER A 406 2.66 -1.77 21.65
N GLU A 407 1.39 -1.46 21.38
CA GLU A 407 0.25 -2.23 21.89
C GLU A 407 0.27 -3.67 21.39
N LEU A 408 0.59 -3.89 20.11
CA LEU A 408 0.74 -5.22 19.51
C LEU A 408 1.92 -5.98 20.12
N GLU A 409 3.07 -5.35 20.30
CA GLU A 409 4.25 -5.99 20.90
C GLU A 409 3.97 -6.45 22.33
N ILE A 410 3.28 -5.63 23.14
CA ILE A 410 2.82 -6.02 24.48
C ILE A 410 1.87 -7.22 24.41
N LYS A 411 0.93 -7.21 23.45
CA LYS A 411 -0.01 -8.31 23.26
C LYS A 411 0.71 -9.61 22.86
N HIS A 412 1.69 -9.53 21.97
CA HIS A 412 2.51 -10.68 21.56
C HIS A 412 3.30 -11.24 22.73
N ALA A 413 3.98 -10.38 23.49
CA ALA A 413 4.77 -10.79 24.65
C ALA A 413 3.91 -11.50 25.71
N LYS A 414 2.73 -10.96 26.02
CA LYS A 414 1.78 -11.59 26.96
C LYS A 414 1.31 -12.95 26.45
N ASN A 415 0.90 -13.03 25.19
CA ASN A 415 0.43 -14.27 24.59
C ASN A 415 1.53 -15.35 24.55
N GLN A 416 2.77 -14.96 24.24
CA GLN A 416 3.91 -15.86 24.25
C GLN A 416 4.24 -16.34 25.67
N TYR A 417 4.24 -15.43 26.65
CA TYR A 417 4.44 -15.78 28.05
C TYR A 417 3.39 -16.78 28.55
N ASP A 418 2.11 -16.49 28.32
CA ASP A 418 1.01 -17.35 28.76
C ASP A 418 1.10 -18.73 28.11
N TYR A 419 1.41 -18.77 26.81
CA TYR A 419 1.59 -20.03 26.08
C TYR A 419 2.77 -20.85 26.60
N LEU A 420 3.93 -20.23 26.82
CA LEU A 420 5.12 -20.92 27.35
C LEU A 420 4.87 -21.43 28.77
N ARG A 421 4.20 -20.64 29.61
CA ARG A 421 3.83 -21.04 30.97
C ARG A 421 2.92 -22.26 30.97
N GLN A 422 1.86 -22.24 30.16
CA GLN A 422 0.94 -23.38 30.03
C GLN A 422 1.65 -24.62 29.46
N SER A 423 2.51 -24.41 28.47
CA SER A 423 3.32 -25.49 27.86
C SER A 423 4.24 -26.15 28.89
N LEU A 424 4.88 -25.36 29.75
CA LEU A 424 5.74 -25.87 30.81
C LEU A 424 4.94 -26.69 31.84
N LEU A 425 3.74 -26.23 32.22
CA LEU A 425 2.89 -26.98 33.14
C LEU A 425 2.44 -28.32 32.51
N ALA A 426 1.99 -28.30 31.26
CA ALA A 426 1.60 -29.51 30.55
C ALA A 426 2.76 -30.52 30.43
N LEU A 427 3.97 -30.05 30.16
CA LEU A 427 5.15 -30.92 30.11
C LEU A 427 5.50 -31.51 31.48
N LYS A 428 5.30 -30.76 32.57
CA LYS A 428 5.52 -31.26 33.94
C LYS A 428 4.52 -32.32 34.39
N GLU A 429 3.32 -32.33 33.82
CA GLU A 429 2.30 -33.35 34.13
C GLU A 429 2.61 -34.69 33.43
N ILE A 430 3.40 -34.66 32.35
CA ILE A 430 3.79 -35.85 31.57
C ILE A 430 5.09 -36.47 32.11
N ALA A 431 6.01 -35.63 32.58
CA ALA A 431 7.28 -36.02 33.18
C ALA A 431 7.09 -36.72 34.53
#